data_AF-A0A3D1SVX4-F1
#
_entry.id   AF-A0A3D1SVX4-F1
#
_cell.length_a   1.000
_cell.length_b   1.000
_cell.length_c   1.000
_cell.angle_alpha   90.00
_cell.angle_beta   90.00
_cell.angle_gamma   90.00
#
_symmetry.space_group_name_H-M   'P 1'
#
loop_
_entity.id
_entity.type
_entity.pdbx_description
1 polymer ?
#
loop_
_entity_poly.entity_id
_entity_poly.type
_entity_poly.pdbx_seq_one_letter_code
_entity_poly.pdbx_strand_id
1 'polypeptide(L)'
;GVQQARANPKTKLVRVEYDPSQTRVESIVERARAAGYTLGIATTQIDVQGMHCASCITTIEEALQRTPGVLTASVNLATQQAHIEYMPGLIDRKGVARAVENAGYQVRAESSTAETTLDRADQDRAREYKTLVRKFWFAALISLPVIIFSYPQFFPGLRDWLIPGSDVRRIVWALLGVITIPVMVW
;
A
#
# COMPACT_ATOMS: atom_id res chain seq x y z
N GLY A 1 -8.47 -19.56 -31.40
CA GLY A 1 -7.05 -19.48 -31.07
C GLY A 1 -6.63 -20.27 -29.84
N VAL A 2 -7.47 -20.43 -28.80
CA VAL A 2 -7.13 -21.29 -27.64
C VAL A 2 -7.32 -22.76 -28.01
N GLN A 3 -6.28 -23.58 -27.83
CA GLN A 3 -6.27 -25.01 -28.16
C GLN A 3 -6.57 -25.87 -26.93
N GLN A 4 -6.03 -25.50 -25.76
CA GLN A 4 -6.26 -26.21 -24.51
C GLN A 4 -6.21 -25.24 -23.33
N ALA A 5 -7.07 -25.45 -22.32
CA ALA A 5 -7.00 -24.73 -21.05
C ALA A 5 -7.13 -25.74 -19.89
N ARG A 6 -6.18 -25.72 -18.96
CA ARG A 6 -6.19 -26.55 -17.74
C ARG A 6 -6.05 -25.67 -16.51
N ALA A 7 -7.04 -25.74 -15.62
CA ALA A 7 -7.02 -25.07 -14.33
C ALA A 7 -6.62 -26.07 -13.23
N ASN A 8 -5.70 -25.67 -12.36
CA ASN A 8 -5.34 -26.43 -11.17
C ASN A 8 -5.82 -25.68 -9.92
N PRO A 9 -6.88 -26.18 -9.24
CA PRO A 9 -7.45 -25.49 -8.08
C PRO A 9 -6.51 -25.46 -6.86
N LYS A 10 -5.55 -26.39 -6.76
CA LYS A 10 -4.59 -26.40 -5.64
C LYS A 10 -3.56 -25.28 -5.76
N THR A 11 -3.03 -25.06 -6.97
CA THR A 11 -2.04 -24.02 -7.21
C THR A 11 -2.68 -22.68 -7.57
N LYS A 12 -3.98 -22.64 -7.85
CA LYS A 12 -4.72 -21.48 -8.38
C LYS A 12 -4.12 -20.97 -9.71
N LEU A 13 -3.48 -21.86 -10.46
CA LEU A 13 -2.88 -21.54 -11.76
C LEU A 13 -3.73 -22.12 -12.88
N VAL A 14 -3.86 -21.33 -13.95
CA VAL A 14 -4.47 -21.75 -15.21
C VAL A 14 -3.40 -21.75 -16.28
N ARG A 15 -3.18 -22.91 -16.91
CA ARG A 15 -2.33 -23.04 -18.10
C ARG A 15 -3.24 -23.01 -19.33
N VAL A 16 -2.96 -22.08 -20.25
CA VAL A 16 -3.69 -21.94 -21.50
C VAL A 16 -2.69 -22.08 -22.65
N GLU A 17 -2.92 -23.06 -23.52
CA GLU A 17 -2.21 -23.23 -24.77
C GLU A 17 -3.02 -22.55 -25.87
N TYR A 18 -2.39 -21.62 -26.58
CA TYR A 18 -3.03 -20.83 -27.62
C TYR A 18 -2.08 -20.64 -28.80
N ASP A 19 -2.67 -20.44 -29.97
CA ASP A 19 -1.95 -20.04 -31.18
C ASP A 19 -1.80 -18.51 -31.22
N PRO A 20 -0.56 -17.96 -31.17
CA PRO A 20 -0.32 -16.52 -31.18
C PRO A 20 -0.71 -15.83 -32.49
N SER A 21 -0.89 -16.58 -33.59
CA SER A 21 -1.34 -16.03 -34.87
C SER A 21 -2.85 -15.73 -34.90
N GLN A 22 -3.62 -16.41 -34.03
CA GLN A 22 -5.09 -16.31 -34.01
C GLN A 22 -5.64 -15.61 -32.75
N THR A 23 -4.85 -15.48 -31.69
CA THR A 23 -5.31 -14.96 -30.40
C THR A 23 -4.15 -14.36 -29.61
N ARG A 24 -4.41 -13.23 -28.94
CA ARG A 24 -3.46 -12.55 -28.06
C ARG A 24 -3.81 -12.79 -26.59
N VAL A 25 -2.81 -12.64 -25.73
CA VAL A 25 -2.97 -12.82 -24.27
C VAL A 25 -4.01 -11.84 -23.71
N GLU A 26 -3.98 -10.59 -24.16
CA GLU A 26 -4.96 -9.54 -23.81
C GLU A 26 -6.41 -10.00 -23.97
N SER A 27 -6.76 -10.65 -25.08
CA SER A 27 -8.14 -11.07 -25.34
C SER A 27 -8.56 -12.28 -24.50
N ILE A 28 -7.61 -13.13 -24.11
CA ILE A 28 -7.83 -14.22 -23.14
C ILE A 28 -8.11 -13.63 -21.76
N VAL A 29 -7.30 -12.65 -21.34
CA VAL A 29 -7.46 -11.94 -20.06
C VAL A 29 -8.79 -11.20 -19.98
N GLU A 30 -9.17 -10.50 -21.05
CA GLU A 30 -10.43 -9.76 -21.12
C GLU A 30 -11.63 -10.72 -21.01
N ARG A 31 -11.60 -11.86 -21.72
CA ARG A 31 -12.65 -12.88 -21.60
C ARG A 31 -12.72 -13.50 -20.22
N ALA A 32 -11.57 -13.74 -19.57
CA ALA A 32 -11.54 -14.26 -18.20
C ALA A 32 -12.13 -13.24 -17.21
N ARG A 33 -11.85 -11.95 -17.38
CA ARG A 33 -12.42 -10.86 -16.59
C ARG A 33 -13.93 -10.73 -16.81
N ALA A 34 -14.38 -10.79 -18.06
CA ALA A 34 -15.81 -10.77 -18.41
C ALA A 34 -16.58 -11.97 -17.84
N ALA A 35 -15.91 -13.11 -17.66
CA ALA A 35 -16.46 -14.27 -16.97
C ALA A 35 -16.42 -14.16 -15.42
N GLY A 36 -15.93 -13.04 -14.87
CA GLY A 36 -15.92 -12.75 -13.44
C GLY A 36 -14.66 -13.19 -12.68
N TYR A 37 -13.58 -13.56 -13.36
CA TYR A 37 -12.34 -14.00 -12.70
C TYR A 37 -11.34 -12.85 -12.52
N THR A 38 -10.73 -12.76 -11.34
CA THR A 38 -9.59 -11.87 -11.07
C THR A 38 -8.29 -12.59 -11.38
N LEU A 39 -7.54 -12.06 -12.34
CA LEU A 39 -6.22 -12.58 -12.71
C LEU A 39 -5.14 -11.87 -11.88
N GLY A 40 -4.12 -12.61 -11.46
CA GLY A 40 -2.96 -12.04 -10.80
C GLY A 40 -2.14 -11.22 -11.79
N ILE A 41 -2.38 -9.91 -11.81
CA ILE A 41 -1.67 -8.93 -12.64
C ILE A 41 -0.82 -8.09 -11.71
N ALA A 42 0.45 -7.89 -12.07
CA ALA A 42 1.37 -7.00 -11.39
C ALA A 42 1.69 -5.81 -12.31
N THR A 43 1.87 -4.64 -11.71
CA THR A 43 2.29 -3.43 -12.42
C THR A 43 3.69 -3.06 -11.98
N THR A 44 4.57 -2.75 -12.92
CA THR A 44 5.92 -2.21 -12.63
C THR A 44 6.16 -0.93 -13.41
N GLN A 45 7.00 -0.08 -12.84
CA GLN A 45 7.58 1.07 -13.51
C GLN A 45 9.05 0.81 -13.75
N ILE A 46 9.53 1.22 -14.94
CA ILE A 46 10.92 1.08 -15.35
C ILE A 46 11.37 2.42 -15.92
N ASP A 47 12.43 2.98 -15.35
CA ASP A 47 13.09 4.16 -15.89
C ASP A 47 13.97 3.75 -17.07
N VAL A 48 13.75 4.37 -18.23
CA VAL A 48 14.43 4.02 -19.49
C VAL A 48 15.31 5.19 -19.94
N GLN A 49 16.59 4.91 -20.15
CA GLN A 49 17.57 5.87 -20.65
C GLN A 49 17.73 5.76 -22.17
N GLY A 50 18.14 6.87 -22.79
CA GLY A 50 18.36 6.94 -24.25
C GLY A 50 17.10 7.23 -25.07
N MET A 51 15.98 7.58 -24.43
CA MET A 51 14.79 8.04 -25.13
C MET A 51 14.93 9.51 -25.52
N HIS A 52 15.04 9.78 -26.81
CA HIS A 52 15.24 11.14 -27.36
C HIS A 52 14.16 11.57 -28.36
N CYS A 53 13.33 10.64 -28.84
CA CYS A 53 12.32 10.91 -29.86
C CYS A 53 11.04 10.13 -29.57
N ALA A 54 9.91 10.61 -30.10
CA ALA A 54 8.63 9.91 -30.05
C ALA A 54 8.69 8.51 -30.69
N SER A 55 9.59 8.28 -31.65
CA SER A 55 9.82 6.93 -32.23
C SER A 55 10.40 5.92 -31.23
N CYS A 56 11.06 6.38 -30.16
CA CYS A 56 11.54 5.49 -29.10
C CYS A 56 10.38 4.88 -28.33
N ILE A 57 9.29 5.65 -28.11
CA ILE A 57 8.09 5.21 -27.41
C ILE A 57 7.51 3.99 -28.11
N THR A 58 7.19 4.12 -29.40
CA THR A 58 6.57 3.04 -30.18
C THR A 58 7.46 1.79 -30.25
N THR A 59 8.78 1.98 -30.39
CA THR A 59 9.73 0.86 -30.45
C THR A 59 9.76 0.08 -29.14
N ILE A 60 9.77 0.76 -28.00
CA ILE A 60 9.79 0.13 -26.67
C ILE A 60 8.44 -0.54 -26.37
N GLU A 61 7.32 0.12 -26.66
CA GLU A 61 5.99 -0.43 -26.46
C GLU A 61 5.78 -1.70 -27.29
N GLU A 62 6.16 -1.69 -28.57
CA GLU A 62 6.06 -2.88 -29.42
C GLU A 62 6.95 -4.03 -28.93
N ALA A 63 8.18 -3.73 -28.48
CA ALA A 63 9.08 -4.75 -27.94
C ALA A 63 8.50 -5.39 -26.66
N LEU A 64 7.92 -4.57 -25.78
CA LEU A 64 7.26 -5.04 -24.56
C LEU A 64 5.99 -5.84 -24.87
N GLN A 65 5.14 -5.39 -25.79
CA GLN A 65 3.93 -6.12 -26.19
C GLN A 65 4.22 -7.47 -26.84
N ARG A 66 5.36 -7.61 -27.53
CA ARG A 66 5.82 -8.89 -28.08
C ARG A 66 6.39 -9.84 -27.03
N THR A 67 6.65 -9.35 -25.82
CA THR A 67 7.23 -10.14 -24.74
C THR A 67 6.15 -10.99 -24.06
N PRO A 68 6.31 -12.33 -24.00
CA PRO A 68 5.34 -13.20 -23.35
C PRO A 68 5.13 -12.82 -21.88
N GLY A 69 3.86 -12.65 -21.50
CA GLY A 69 3.46 -12.31 -20.12
C GLY A 69 3.28 -10.81 -19.87
N VAL A 70 3.63 -9.93 -20.81
CA VAL A 70 3.20 -8.53 -20.79
C VAL A 70 1.77 -8.43 -21.32
N LEU A 71 0.93 -7.67 -20.63
CA LEU A 71 -0.46 -7.42 -20.99
C LEU A 71 -0.63 -6.04 -21.62
N THR A 72 -0.09 -5.03 -20.97
CA THR A 72 -0.10 -3.65 -21.47
C THR A 72 1.24 -3.01 -21.16
N ALA A 73 1.69 -2.14 -22.06
CA ALA A 73 2.89 -1.34 -21.89
C ALA A 73 2.60 0.06 -22.42
N SER A 74 2.90 1.07 -21.61
CA SER A 74 2.79 2.48 -21.99
C SER A 74 4.06 3.22 -21.60
N VAL A 75 4.62 3.98 -22.51
CA VAL A 75 5.88 4.69 -22.31
C VAL A 75 5.65 6.20 -22.36
N ASN A 76 6.24 6.92 -21.43
CA ASN A 76 6.18 8.37 -21.35
C ASN A 76 7.58 8.96 -21.55
N LEU A 77 7.75 9.69 -22.65
CA LEU A 77 9.01 10.35 -23.00
C LEU A 77 9.34 11.52 -22.04
N ALA A 78 8.34 12.23 -21.52
CA ALA A 78 8.55 13.38 -20.65
C ALA A 78 9.10 12.97 -19.27
N THR A 79 8.63 11.84 -18.74
CA THR A 79 9.11 11.28 -17.46
C THR A 79 10.21 10.24 -17.62
N GLN A 80 10.55 9.88 -18.87
CA GLN A 80 11.47 8.80 -19.21
C GLN A 80 11.11 7.45 -18.56
N GLN A 81 9.82 7.16 -18.45
CA GLN A 81 9.29 6.01 -17.71
C GLN A 81 8.42 5.12 -18.58
N ALA A 82 8.58 3.81 -18.41
CA ALA A 82 7.71 2.79 -18.96
C ALA A 82 6.86 2.19 -17.83
N HIS A 83 5.54 2.20 -18.00
CA HIS A 83 4.58 1.50 -17.15
C HIS A 83 4.18 0.20 -17.83
N ILE A 84 4.31 -0.92 -17.13
CA ILE A 84 4.07 -2.25 -17.67
C ILE A 84 3.15 -3.02 -16.73
N GLU A 85 2.05 -3.55 -17.26
CA GLU A 85 1.24 -4.57 -16.60
C GLU A 85 1.63 -5.94 -17.14
N TYR A 86 1.95 -6.86 -16.24
CA TYR A 86 2.44 -8.19 -16.60
C TYR A 86 1.91 -9.26 -15.64
N MET A 87 1.99 -10.51 -16.08
CA MET A 87 1.65 -11.66 -15.28
C MET A 87 2.90 -12.18 -14.55
N PRO A 88 3.01 -12.06 -13.22
CA PRO A 88 4.17 -12.51 -12.45
C PRO A 88 4.42 -14.02 -12.54
N GLY A 89 3.42 -14.80 -12.95
CA GLY A 89 3.57 -16.23 -13.24
C GLY A 89 4.27 -16.56 -14.57
N LEU A 90 4.46 -15.58 -15.46
CA LEU A 90 5.09 -15.74 -16.77
C LEU A 90 6.40 -14.96 -16.89
N ILE A 91 6.45 -13.74 -16.38
CA ILE A 91 7.61 -12.87 -16.43
C ILE A 91 7.75 -12.11 -15.12
N ASP A 92 9.00 -11.84 -14.71
CA ASP A 92 9.30 -11.04 -13.52
C ASP A 92 9.83 -9.65 -13.94
N ARG A 93 9.87 -8.69 -13.03
CA ARG A 93 10.40 -7.32 -13.28
C ARG A 93 11.76 -7.33 -13.98
N LYS A 94 12.65 -8.25 -13.58
CA LYS A 94 13.96 -8.42 -14.24
C LYS A 94 13.86 -8.88 -15.69
N GLY A 95 12.88 -9.74 -16.00
CA GLY A 95 12.60 -10.16 -17.36
C GLY A 95 12.07 -9.00 -18.22
N VAL A 96 11.19 -8.16 -17.65
CA VAL A 96 10.70 -6.95 -18.32
C VAL A 96 11.84 -5.98 -18.60
N ALA A 97 12.73 -5.75 -17.62
CA ALA A 97 13.91 -4.91 -17.82
C ALA A 97 14.81 -5.42 -18.96
N ARG A 98 15.07 -6.74 -19.01
CA ARG A 98 15.83 -7.36 -20.11
C ARG A 98 15.16 -7.21 -21.47
N ALA A 99 13.83 -7.22 -21.54
CA ALA A 99 13.12 -6.98 -22.79
C ALA A 99 13.37 -5.57 -23.34
N VAL A 100 13.42 -4.56 -22.45
CA VAL A 100 13.79 -3.18 -22.80
C VAL A 100 15.26 -3.09 -23.22
N GLU A 101 16.16 -3.79 -22.53
CA GLU A 101 17.58 -3.88 -22.89
C GLU A 101 17.80 -4.51 -24.27
N ASN A 102 17.07 -5.59 -24.57
CA ASN A 102 17.10 -6.25 -25.87
C ASN A 102 16.56 -5.37 -27.01
N ALA A 103 15.70 -4.39 -26.69
CA ALA A 103 15.24 -3.38 -27.64
C ALA A 103 16.28 -2.27 -27.90
N GLY A 104 17.44 -2.33 -27.22
CA GLY A 104 18.55 -1.39 -27.39
C GLY A 104 18.54 -0.20 -26.42
N TYR A 105 17.71 -0.25 -25.37
CA TYR A 105 17.58 0.84 -24.39
C TYR A 105 18.16 0.44 -23.03
N GLN A 106 18.74 1.40 -22.31
CA GLN A 106 19.30 1.11 -20.99
C GLN A 106 18.24 1.31 -19.91
N VAL A 107 18.09 0.32 -19.04
CA VAL A 107 17.20 0.45 -17.88
C VAL A 107 17.99 1.00 -16.70
N ARG A 108 17.52 2.10 -16.10
CA ARG A 108 18.09 2.55 -14.84
C ARG A 108 17.60 1.59 -13.76
N ALA A 109 18.54 0.86 -13.18
CA ALA A 109 18.26 -0.01 -12.05
C ALA A 109 18.06 0.85 -10.80
N GLU A 110 16.86 1.38 -10.57
CA GLU A 110 16.55 1.85 -9.22
C GLU A 110 15.07 1.80 -8.83
N SER A 111 14.92 1.52 -7.53
CA SER A 111 13.77 1.51 -6.62
C SER A 111 12.38 1.62 -7.22
N SER A 112 11.59 0.54 -7.08
CA SER A 112 10.29 0.46 -6.37
C SER A 112 9.42 1.73 -6.22
N THR A 113 9.50 2.73 -7.09
CA THR A 113 8.83 4.03 -6.91
C THR A 113 7.33 3.92 -7.19
N ALA A 114 6.92 2.91 -7.97
CA ALA A 114 5.52 2.53 -8.17
C ALA A 114 4.85 1.99 -6.91
N GLU A 115 5.58 1.21 -6.10
CA GLU A 115 5.10 0.79 -4.77
C GLU A 115 5.11 1.98 -3.82
N THR A 116 6.06 2.90 -4.00
CA THR A 116 6.31 3.95 -3.02
C THR A 116 5.37 5.17 -3.12
N THR A 117 4.55 5.38 -4.15
CA THR A 117 3.55 6.48 -4.13
C THR A 117 2.24 6.10 -3.45
N LEU A 118 1.76 4.88 -3.68
CA LEU A 118 0.65 4.30 -2.91
C LEU A 118 1.08 3.99 -1.47
N ASP A 119 2.27 3.42 -1.27
CA ASP A 119 2.77 3.15 0.08
C ASP A 119 3.19 4.42 0.84
N ARG A 120 3.73 5.49 0.23
CA ARG A 120 4.02 6.74 0.99
C ARG A 120 2.76 7.41 1.49
N ALA A 121 1.72 7.51 0.65
CA ALA A 121 0.47 8.14 1.05
C ALA A 121 -0.23 7.38 2.20
N ASP A 122 -0.12 6.05 2.24
CA ASP A 122 -0.65 5.22 3.33
C ASP A 122 0.31 5.09 4.53
N GLN A 123 1.63 5.10 4.30
CA GLN A 123 2.65 5.08 5.36
C GLN A 123 2.74 6.41 6.12
N ASP A 124 2.53 7.55 5.47
CA ASP A 124 2.50 8.87 6.12
C ASP A 124 1.30 8.96 7.07
N ARG A 125 0.13 8.49 6.62
CA ARG A 125 -1.07 8.36 7.47
C ARG A 125 -0.85 7.41 8.66
N ALA A 126 -0.15 6.30 8.45
CA ALA A 126 0.15 5.33 9.52
C ALA A 126 1.19 5.85 10.54
N ARG A 127 2.13 6.70 10.10
CA ARG A 127 3.12 7.36 10.97
C ARG A 127 2.48 8.48 11.80
N GLU A 128 1.58 9.24 11.21
CA GLU A 128 0.77 10.22 11.93
C GLU A 128 -0.13 9.53 12.96
N TYR A 129 -0.77 8.41 12.60
CA TYR A 129 -1.63 7.65 13.51
C TYR A 129 -0.95 7.29 14.84
N LYS A 130 0.30 6.80 14.81
CA LYS A 130 1.03 6.43 16.04
C LYS A 130 1.34 7.62 16.94
N THR A 131 1.65 8.76 16.35
CA THR A 131 1.98 9.98 17.10
C THR A 131 0.72 10.59 17.71
N LEU A 132 -0.41 10.55 16.99
CA LEU A 132 -1.71 11.03 17.48
C LEU A 132 -2.29 10.09 18.55
N VAL A 133 -2.24 8.77 18.35
CA VAL A 133 -2.76 7.78 19.31
C VAL A 133 -1.98 7.80 20.62
N ARG A 134 -0.65 7.97 20.57
CA ARG A 134 0.17 8.08 21.78
C ARG A 134 -0.25 9.30 22.61
N LYS A 135 -0.48 10.45 21.98
CA LYS A 135 -0.97 11.67 22.65
C LYS A 135 -2.38 11.49 23.23
N PHE A 136 -3.28 10.81 22.51
CA PHE A 136 -4.62 10.49 23.00
C PHE A 136 -4.58 9.59 24.25
N TRP A 137 -3.73 8.56 24.25
CA TRP A 137 -3.60 7.65 25.39
C TRP A 137 -3.00 8.33 26.63
N PHE A 138 -2.04 9.24 26.45
CA PHE A 138 -1.51 10.05 27.57
C PHE A 138 -2.59 10.94 28.18
N ALA A 139 -3.40 11.61 27.37
CA ALA A 139 -4.52 12.42 27.86
C ALA A 139 -5.62 11.57 28.52
N ALA A 140 -5.97 10.41 27.94
CA ALA A 140 -6.98 9.50 28.49
C ALA A 140 -6.55 8.91 29.85
N LEU A 141 -5.28 8.54 30.00
CA LEU A 141 -4.74 8.00 31.25
C LEU A 141 -4.74 9.05 32.37
N ILE A 142 -4.50 10.32 32.05
CA ILE A 142 -4.51 11.42 33.03
C ILE A 142 -5.94 11.86 33.38
N SER A 143 -6.86 11.82 32.41
CA SER A 143 -8.27 12.18 32.62
C SER A 143 -9.01 11.13 33.47
N LEU A 144 -8.61 9.86 33.39
CA LEU A 144 -9.29 8.76 34.08
C LEU A 144 -9.27 8.91 35.63
N PRO A 145 -8.14 9.18 36.30
CA PRO A 145 -8.12 9.50 37.74
C PRO A 145 -8.94 10.73 38.11
N VAL A 146 -8.94 11.77 37.27
CA VAL A 146 -9.70 13.00 37.50
C VAL A 146 -11.19 12.71 37.51
N ILE A 147 -11.69 11.92 36.55
CA ILE A 147 -13.10 11.53 36.49
C ILE A 147 -13.49 10.65 37.69
N ILE A 148 -12.64 9.67 38.05
CA ILE A 148 -12.88 8.76 39.18
C ILE A 148 -12.96 9.53 40.51
N PHE A 149 -12.05 10.48 40.74
CA PHE A 149 -12.03 11.28 41.97
C PHE A 149 -13.05 12.42 41.98
N SER A 150 -13.48 12.90 40.82
CA SER A 150 -14.53 13.93 40.70
C SER A 150 -15.92 13.38 41.01
N TYR A 151 -16.16 12.08 40.76
CA TYR A 151 -17.46 11.42 41.02
C TYR A 151 -17.37 10.26 42.03
N PRO A 152 -16.98 10.51 43.30
CA PRO A 152 -16.88 9.48 44.33
C PRO A 152 -18.23 8.85 44.71
N GLN A 153 -19.35 9.44 44.27
CA GLN A 153 -20.70 8.91 44.46
C GLN A 153 -21.01 7.63 43.66
N PHE A 154 -20.26 7.34 42.59
CA PHE A 154 -20.45 6.14 41.77
C PHE A 154 -19.65 4.92 42.26
N PHE A 155 -18.63 5.11 43.11
CA PHE A 155 -17.77 4.03 43.60
C PHE A 155 -17.99 3.82 45.10
N PRO A 156 -18.77 2.79 45.50
CA PRO A 156 -19.18 2.60 46.90
C PRO A 156 -18.03 2.41 47.89
N GLY A 157 -16.86 1.92 47.44
CA GLY A 157 -15.66 1.78 48.28
C GLY A 157 -14.84 3.08 48.49
N LEU A 158 -15.06 4.12 47.67
CA LEU A 158 -14.38 5.42 47.78
C LEU A 158 -15.20 6.43 48.61
N ARG A 159 -16.51 6.22 48.67
CA ARG A 159 -17.49 7.10 49.33
C ARG A 159 -17.23 7.23 50.83
N ASP A 160 -16.80 6.15 51.50
CA ASP A 160 -16.52 6.15 52.94
C ASP A 160 -15.18 6.81 53.29
N TRP A 161 -14.28 6.97 52.31
CA TRP A 161 -12.96 7.59 52.51
C TRP A 161 -12.97 9.11 52.24
N LEU A 162 -13.91 9.60 51.43
CA LEU A 162 -14.08 11.01 51.02
C LEU A 162 -15.28 11.69 51.70
N ILE A 163 -15.41 11.52 53.01
CA ILE A 163 -16.48 12.15 53.82
C ILE A 163 -16.34 13.70 53.79
N PRO A 164 -17.43 14.47 53.66
CA PRO A 164 -17.39 15.92 53.68
C PRO A 164 -16.82 16.47 55.00
N GLY A 165 -15.61 17.03 54.97
CA GLY A 165 -14.96 17.68 56.13
C GLY A 165 -13.60 17.12 56.54
N SER A 166 -13.12 16.03 55.95
CA SER A 166 -11.80 15.47 56.26
C SER A 166 -10.64 16.20 55.55
N ASP A 167 -9.50 16.34 56.23
CA ASP A 167 -8.26 16.89 55.65
C ASP A 167 -7.74 16.04 54.47
N VAL A 168 -8.12 14.77 54.43
CA VAL A 168 -7.85 13.83 53.33
C VAL A 168 -8.39 14.38 52.00
N ARG A 169 -9.59 14.97 51.99
CA ARG A 169 -10.16 15.57 50.78
C ARG A 169 -9.35 16.78 50.30
N ARG A 170 -8.86 17.61 51.22
CA ARG A 170 -8.02 18.78 50.88
C ARG A 170 -6.69 18.35 50.26
N ILE A 171 -6.06 17.33 50.83
CA ILE A 171 -4.80 16.76 50.32
C ILE A 171 -5.01 16.14 48.93
N VAL A 172 -6.10 15.40 48.73
CA VAL A 172 -6.44 14.82 47.42
C VAL A 172 -6.68 15.91 46.36
N TRP A 173 -7.43 16.96 46.66
CA TRP A 173 -7.64 18.08 45.73
C TRP A 173 -6.36 18.86 45.43
N ALA A 174 -5.49 19.05 46.42
CA ALA A 174 -4.19 19.67 46.22
C ALA A 174 -3.28 18.83 45.31
N LEU A 175 -3.21 17.51 45.52
CA LEU A 175 -2.43 16.60 44.69
C LEU A 175 -2.97 16.50 43.26
N LEU A 176 -4.30 16.47 43.10
CA LEU A 176 -4.94 16.46 41.79
C LEU A 176 -4.64 17.75 41.01
N GLY A 177 -4.68 18.91 41.69
CA GLY A 177 -4.29 20.19 41.12
C GLY A 177 -2.84 20.20 40.63
N VAL A 178 -1.90 19.71 41.46
CA VAL A 178 -0.47 19.61 41.08
C VAL A 178 -0.26 18.67 39.89
N ILE A 179 -0.98 17.56 39.81
CA ILE A 179 -0.92 16.60 38.69
C ILE A 179 -1.42 17.19 37.36
N THR A 180 -2.27 18.21 37.38
CA THR A 180 -2.77 18.88 36.15
C THR A 180 -1.84 19.96 35.60
N ILE A 181 -0.87 20.46 36.38
CA ILE A 181 0.05 21.54 35.97
C ILE A 181 0.89 21.14 34.73
N PRO A 182 1.48 19.94 34.63
CA PRO A 182 2.27 19.54 33.46
C PRO A 182 1.48 19.45 32.16
N VAL A 183 0.16 19.26 32.24
CA VAL A 183 -0.73 19.16 31.06
C VAL A 183 -0.99 20.53 30.43
N MET A 184 -0.94 21.62 31.20
CA MET A 184 -1.11 22.97 30.64
C MET A 184 0.19 23.54 30.05
N VAL A 185 1.35 23.00 30.45
CA VAL A 185 2.67 23.50 30.05
C VAL A 185 3.20 22.80 28.79
N TRP A 186 2.54 21.74 28.34
CA TRP A 186 2.97 20.88 27.22
C TRP A 186 1.94 20.88 26.08
#